data_AF-A0A411Z3U4-F1
#
_entry.id   AF-A0A411Z3U4-F1
#
_cell.length_a   1.000
_cell.length_b   1.000
_cell.length_c   1.000
_cell.angle_alpha   90.00
_cell.angle_beta   90.00
_cell.angle_gamma   90.00
#
_symmetry.space_group_name_H-M   'P 1'
#
loop_
_entity.id
_entity.type
_entity.pdbx_description
1 polymer ?
#
loop_
_entity_poly.entity_id
_entity_poly.type
_entity_poly.pdbx_seq_one_letter_code
_entity_poly.pdbx_strand_id
1 'polypeptide(L)'
;MQHFSTSNLALAIADDMVAQRFGHGRSIHTFAAYLDYIDARATAHLNPASARRVIGSAGAQRRKARLTLENGTSVILALPMNDAHTGKTVWAEIELGTWLNLIEMGADGAWFYLHKGKDRRTGQVRTNAPMRSTTTNKNTTVARLIVNAKAGQQARTLDGNPMNLRSGNVYLNGNTDTCEGRVGRAKTDSAALLKGQLALRQKLAGSGFGFDGGEAQ
;
A
#
# COMPACT_ATOMS: atom_id res chain seq x y z
N MET A 1 -30.60 11.28 4.81
CA MET A 1 -29.34 10.59 5.16
C MET A 1 -28.77 9.97 3.90
N GLN A 2 -27.64 10.44 3.39
CA GLN A 2 -26.96 9.78 2.28
C GLN A 2 -26.35 8.46 2.79
N HIS A 3 -26.74 7.33 2.21
CA HIS A 3 -26.05 6.06 2.45
C HIS A 3 -24.64 6.15 1.87
N PHE A 4 -23.65 6.46 2.71
CA PHE A 4 -22.26 6.33 2.32
C PHE A 4 -21.93 4.85 2.19
N SER A 5 -21.74 4.37 0.96
CA SER A 5 -21.10 3.07 0.74
C SER A 5 -19.74 3.06 1.41
N THR A 6 -19.36 1.95 2.04
CA THR A 6 -18.04 1.77 2.67
C THR A 6 -16.88 2.09 1.74
N SER A 7 -17.07 1.93 0.43
CA SER A 7 -16.11 2.31 -0.61
C SER A 7 -15.91 3.83 -0.72
N ASN A 8 -16.97 4.63 -0.57
CA ASN A 8 -16.88 6.09 -0.63
C ASN A 8 -16.15 6.65 0.59
N LEU A 9 -16.37 6.05 1.77
CA LEU A 9 -15.66 6.43 2.98
C LEU A 9 -14.17 6.04 2.91
N ALA A 10 -13.86 4.85 2.39
CA ALA A 10 -12.47 4.43 2.19
C ALA A 10 -11.72 5.37 1.23
N LEU A 11 -12.38 5.82 0.16
CA LEU A 11 -11.81 6.80 -0.77
C LEU A 11 -11.60 8.17 -0.11
N ALA A 12 -12.56 8.67 0.66
CA ALA A 12 -12.42 9.94 1.38
C ALA A 12 -11.25 9.92 2.38
N ILE A 13 -11.07 8.81 3.10
CA ILE A 13 -9.92 8.63 4.00
C ILE A 13 -8.61 8.53 3.19
N ALA A 14 -8.63 7.86 2.04
CA ALA A 14 -7.46 7.81 1.16
C ALA A 14 -7.06 9.20 0.63
N ASP A 15 -8.02 10.03 0.24
CA ASP A 15 -7.80 11.41 -0.18
C ASP A 15 -7.20 12.24 0.96
N ASP A 16 -7.75 12.15 2.17
CA ASP A 16 -7.20 12.82 3.36
C ASP A 16 -5.77 12.38 3.66
N MET A 17 -5.48 11.07 3.63
CA MET A 17 -4.13 10.54 3.80
C MET A 17 -3.14 11.10 2.75
N VAL A 18 -3.58 11.24 1.50
CA VAL A 18 -2.76 11.81 0.42
C VAL A 18 -2.57 13.32 0.61
N ALA A 19 -3.63 14.06 0.91
CA ALA A 19 -3.57 15.51 1.13
C ALA A 19 -2.64 15.87 2.30
N GLN A 20 -2.71 15.11 3.40
CA GLN A 20 -1.83 15.31 4.55
C GLN A 20 -0.35 15.05 4.21
N ARG A 21 -0.07 13.99 3.44
CA ARG A 21 1.31 13.60 3.11
C ARG A 21 1.93 14.41 1.97
N PHE A 22 1.14 14.80 0.97
CA PHE A 22 1.64 15.30 -0.31
C PHE A 22 1.06 16.66 -0.72
N GLY A 23 0.06 17.19 0.00
CA GLY A 23 -0.60 18.44 -0.35
C GLY A 23 0.33 19.66 -0.28
N HIS A 24 1.12 19.79 0.78
CA HIS A 24 1.96 20.98 0.98
C HIS A 24 3.19 21.03 0.06
N GLY A 25 3.78 19.88 -0.27
CA GLY A 25 5.01 19.82 -1.07
C GLY A 25 4.81 19.54 -2.56
N ARG A 26 3.65 19.00 -2.96
CA ARG A 26 3.38 18.56 -4.34
C ARG A 26 2.03 19.03 -4.87
N SER A 27 1.21 19.70 -4.06
CA SER A 27 -0.15 20.12 -4.41
C SER A 27 -1.04 18.95 -4.85
N ILE A 28 -0.83 17.77 -4.26
CA ILE A 28 -1.61 16.55 -4.54
C ILE A 28 -2.57 16.32 -3.38
N HIS A 29 -3.87 16.38 -3.65
CA HIS A 29 -4.91 16.35 -2.62
C HIS A 29 -5.87 15.15 -2.74
N THR A 30 -5.78 14.36 -3.81
CA THR A 30 -6.64 13.18 -3.99
C THR A 30 -5.80 11.97 -4.35
N PHE A 31 -6.30 10.79 -3.98
CA PHE A 31 -5.70 9.51 -4.33
C PHE A 31 -5.56 9.36 -5.85
N ALA A 32 -6.57 9.77 -6.61
CA ALA A 32 -6.50 9.77 -8.07
C ALA A 32 -5.36 10.66 -8.60
N ALA A 33 -5.21 11.89 -8.09
CA ALA A 33 -4.11 12.77 -8.48
C ALA A 33 -2.74 12.21 -8.07
N TYR A 34 -2.67 11.49 -6.95
CA TYR A 34 -1.44 10.79 -6.56
C TYR A 34 -1.11 9.66 -7.55
N LEU A 35 -2.10 8.91 -8.04
CA LEU A 35 -1.90 7.91 -9.09
C LEU A 35 -1.39 8.55 -10.40
N ASP A 36 -1.90 9.72 -10.78
CA ASP A 36 -1.40 10.45 -11.95
C ASP A 36 0.05 10.89 -11.76
N TYR A 37 0.37 11.43 -10.58
CA TYR A 37 1.71 11.86 -10.23
C TYR A 37 2.75 10.74 -10.33
N ILE A 38 2.44 9.55 -9.80
CA ILE A 38 3.38 8.42 -9.84
C ILE A 38 3.54 7.86 -11.25
N ASP A 39 2.49 7.87 -12.07
CA ASP A 39 2.57 7.48 -13.48
C ASP A 39 3.48 8.45 -14.25
N ALA A 40 3.32 9.75 -14.05
CA ALA A 40 4.19 10.78 -14.63
C ALA A 40 5.64 10.62 -14.15
N ARG A 41 5.85 10.43 -12.83
CA ARG A 41 7.18 10.25 -12.23
C ARG A 41 7.89 9.01 -12.77
N ALA A 42 7.17 7.89 -12.91
CA ALA A 42 7.74 6.62 -13.39
C ALA A 42 8.13 6.67 -14.87
N THR A 43 7.46 7.52 -15.66
CA THR A 43 7.64 7.58 -17.12
C THR A 43 8.45 8.78 -17.63
N ALA A 44 8.76 9.76 -16.78
CA ALA A 44 9.44 11.00 -17.16
C ALA A 44 10.77 10.83 -17.91
N HIS A 45 11.48 9.71 -17.69
CA HIS A 45 12.78 9.41 -18.30
C HIS A 45 12.69 8.45 -19.49
N LEU A 46 11.49 8.00 -19.85
CA LEU A 46 11.25 6.98 -20.87
C LEU A 46 10.85 7.61 -22.19
N ASN A 47 11.22 6.94 -23.29
CA ASN A 47 10.64 7.26 -24.60
C ASN A 47 9.13 6.94 -24.61
N PRO A 48 8.33 7.53 -25.55
CA PRO A 48 6.88 7.37 -25.57
C PRO A 48 6.38 5.92 -25.69
N ALA A 49 7.12 5.04 -26.38
CA ALA A 49 6.74 3.63 -26.51
C ALA A 49 6.90 2.89 -25.17
N SER A 50 8.01 3.09 -24.48
CA SER A 50 8.28 2.51 -23.16
C SER A 50 7.34 3.08 -22.09
N ALA A 51 7.09 4.40 -22.12
CA ALA A 51 6.13 5.05 -21.22
C ALA A 51 4.73 4.45 -21.35
N ARG A 52 4.23 4.24 -22.58
CA ARG A 52 2.94 3.57 -22.83
C ARG A 52 2.89 2.15 -22.27
N ARG A 53 3.99 1.39 -22.36
CA ARG A 53 4.05 0.03 -21.77
C ARG A 53 3.99 0.06 -20.25
N VAL A 54 4.68 1.01 -19.60
CA VAL A 54 4.65 1.16 -18.13
C VAL A 54 3.25 1.58 -17.66
N ILE A 55 2.62 2.55 -18.34
CA ILE A 55 1.24 2.98 -18.03
C ILE A 55 0.26 1.83 -18.27
N GLY A 56 0.36 1.12 -19.40
CA GLY A 56 -0.52 -0.01 -19.74
C GLY A 56 -0.38 -1.23 -18.82
N SER A 57 0.68 -1.30 -18.01
CA SER A 57 0.90 -2.36 -17.03
C SER A 57 0.72 -1.85 -15.60
N ALA A 58 1.73 -1.20 -15.05
CA ALA A 58 1.75 -0.73 -13.66
C ALA A 58 0.67 0.34 -13.40
N GLY A 59 0.50 1.30 -14.32
CA GLY A 59 -0.56 2.32 -14.22
C GLY A 59 -1.95 1.68 -14.22
N ALA A 60 -2.25 0.84 -15.22
CA ALA A 60 -3.52 0.13 -15.35
C ALA A 60 -3.83 -0.76 -14.12
N GLN A 61 -2.82 -1.41 -13.53
CA GLN A 61 -2.97 -2.16 -12.29
C GLN A 61 -3.41 -1.26 -11.13
N ARG A 62 -2.74 -0.13 -10.93
CA ARG A 62 -3.07 0.82 -9.85
C ARG A 62 -4.46 1.40 -9.98
N ARG A 63 -4.91 1.71 -11.20
CA ARG A 63 -6.27 2.22 -11.46
C ARG A 63 -7.38 1.20 -11.18
N LYS A 64 -7.05 -0.09 -11.18
CA LYS A 64 -7.97 -1.17 -10.83
C LYS A 64 -7.90 -1.56 -9.36
N ALA A 65 -7.06 -0.90 -8.57
CA ALA A 65 -6.98 -1.14 -7.13
C ALA A 65 -8.32 -0.84 -6.47
N ARG A 66 -8.67 -1.64 -5.46
CA ARG A 66 -9.89 -1.46 -4.67
C ARG A 66 -9.51 -0.96 -3.28
N LEU A 67 -10.27 0.00 -2.79
CA LEU A 67 -10.14 0.51 -1.44
C LEU A 67 -11.29 -0.05 -0.60
N THR A 68 -10.95 -0.62 0.55
CA THR A 68 -11.93 -1.06 1.55
C THR A 68 -11.55 -0.49 2.90
N LEU A 69 -12.55 -0.38 3.78
CA LEU A 69 -12.36 0.08 5.15
C LEU A 69 -12.44 -1.12 6.10
N GLU A 70 -11.39 -1.30 6.89
CA GLU A 70 -11.34 -2.29 7.96
C GLU A 70 -11.42 -1.59 9.32
N ASN A 71 -12.24 -2.14 10.24
CA ASN A 71 -12.45 -1.62 11.59
C ASN A 71 -12.78 -0.12 11.65
N GLY A 72 -13.42 0.41 10.60
CA GLY A 72 -13.85 1.81 10.51
C GLY A 72 -12.74 2.83 10.34
N THR A 73 -11.46 2.44 10.31
CA THR A 73 -10.33 3.40 10.35
C THR A 73 -9.16 3.03 9.44
N SER A 74 -8.97 1.75 9.13
CA SER A 74 -7.82 1.29 8.35
C SER A 74 -8.22 1.12 6.88
N VAL A 75 -7.65 1.93 5.99
CA VAL A 75 -7.86 1.77 4.56
C VAL A 75 -6.97 0.65 4.03
N ILE A 76 -7.60 -0.42 3.56
CA ILE A 76 -6.94 -1.53 2.89
C ILE A 76 -7.02 -1.30 1.39
N LEU A 77 -5.88 -1.43 0.73
CA LEU A 77 -5.73 -1.36 -0.71
C LEU A 77 -5.51 -2.78 -1.24
N ALA A 78 -6.44 -3.23 -2.09
CA ALA A 78 -6.33 -4.51 -2.79
C ALA A 78 -5.86 -4.26 -4.24
N LEU A 79 -4.66 -4.75 -4.58
CA LEU A 79 -4.07 -4.62 -5.92
C LEU A 79 -4.31 -5.87 -6.76
N PRO A 80 -4.90 -5.74 -7.96
CA PRO A 80 -5.07 -6.85 -8.86
C PRO A 80 -3.74 -7.19 -9.53
N MET A 81 -3.35 -8.46 -9.52
CA MET A 81 -2.14 -8.95 -10.15
C MET A 81 -2.47 -10.18 -10.98
N ASN A 82 -1.65 -10.44 -11.99
CA ASN A 82 -1.72 -11.71 -12.69
C ASN A 82 -0.95 -12.77 -11.88
N ASP A 83 -1.59 -13.91 -11.63
CA ASP A 83 -0.91 -15.13 -11.23
C ASP A 83 -0.15 -15.65 -12.45
N ALA A 84 1.19 -15.57 -12.41
CA ALA A 84 2.03 -15.95 -13.54
C ALA A 84 1.88 -17.42 -13.96
N HIS A 85 1.38 -18.29 -13.06
CA HIS A 85 1.19 -19.70 -13.35
C HIS A 85 -0.18 -20.01 -13.96
N THR A 86 -1.24 -19.35 -13.46
CA THR A 86 -2.62 -19.67 -13.87
C THR A 86 -3.22 -18.65 -14.83
N GLY A 87 -2.58 -17.50 -15.03
CA GLY A 87 -3.11 -16.37 -15.79
C GLY A 87 -4.30 -15.67 -15.13
N LYS A 88 -4.75 -16.14 -13.96
CA LYS A 88 -5.91 -15.58 -13.25
C LYS A 88 -5.53 -14.31 -12.51
N THR A 89 -6.48 -13.39 -12.39
CA THR A 89 -6.34 -12.24 -11.51
C THR A 89 -6.41 -12.68 -10.05
N VAL A 90 -5.39 -12.33 -9.28
CA VAL A 90 -5.32 -12.47 -7.82
C VAL A 90 -5.14 -11.10 -7.18
N TRP A 91 -5.43 -10.98 -5.88
CA TRP A 91 -5.42 -9.68 -5.19
C TRP A 91 -4.45 -9.70 -4.03
N ALA A 92 -3.52 -8.75 -3.99
CA ALA A 92 -2.69 -8.50 -2.82
C ALA A 92 -3.34 -7.42 -1.96
N GLU A 93 -3.47 -7.68 -0.67
CA GLU A 93 -4.04 -6.74 0.30
C GLU A 93 -2.93 -6.13 1.16
N ILE A 94 -2.96 -4.82 1.32
CA ILE A 94 -1.97 -4.06 2.09
C ILE A 94 -2.63 -2.81 2.67
N GLU A 95 -2.18 -2.31 3.82
CA GLU A 95 -2.65 -1.00 4.29
C GLU A 95 -2.18 0.09 3.32
N LEU A 96 -3.08 1.04 3.00
CA LEU A 96 -2.78 2.13 2.07
C LEU A 96 -1.55 2.92 2.50
N GLY A 97 -1.40 3.18 3.80
CA GLY A 97 -0.24 3.90 4.35
C GLY A 97 1.09 3.19 4.08
N THR A 98 1.10 1.86 4.20
CA THR A 98 2.25 1.01 3.87
C THR A 98 2.53 1.04 2.37
N TRP A 99 1.48 0.91 1.54
CA TRP A 99 1.61 0.98 0.08
C TRP A 99 2.21 2.31 -0.39
N LEU A 100 1.72 3.45 0.12
CA LEU A 100 2.26 4.78 -0.19
C LEU A 100 3.77 4.85 0.14
N ASN A 101 4.20 4.30 1.27
CA ASN A 101 5.61 4.28 1.64
C ASN A 101 6.45 3.48 0.63
N LEU A 102 5.95 2.32 0.18
CA LEU A 102 6.63 1.50 -0.82
C LEU A 102 6.80 2.25 -2.15
N ILE A 103 5.77 2.94 -2.60
CA ILE A 103 5.81 3.74 -3.83
C ILE A 103 6.82 4.88 -3.72
N GLU A 104 6.88 5.55 -2.56
CA GLU A 104 7.87 6.59 -2.30
C GLU A 104 9.31 6.06 -2.17
N MET A 105 9.49 4.78 -1.81
CA MET A 105 10.77 4.07 -1.89
C MET A 105 11.15 3.66 -3.32
N GLY A 106 10.30 3.95 -4.32
CA GLY A 106 10.53 3.62 -5.72
C GLY A 106 10.08 2.21 -6.13
N ALA A 107 9.20 1.57 -5.36
CA ALA A 107 8.58 0.30 -5.72
C ALA A 107 7.33 0.48 -6.60
N ASP A 108 7.43 1.35 -7.61
CA ASP A 108 6.35 1.80 -8.48
C ASP A 108 6.14 0.94 -9.74
N GLY A 109 6.88 -0.16 -9.88
CA GLY A 109 6.66 -1.17 -10.91
C GLY A 109 5.34 -1.93 -10.74
N ALA A 110 4.94 -2.68 -11.78
CA ALA A 110 3.81 -3.59 -11.69
C ALA A 110 4.12 -4.73 -10.71
N TRP A 111 3.16 -5.03 -9.85
CA TRP A 111 3.22 -6.14 -8.92
C TRP A 111 2.75 -7.42 -9.61
N PHE A 112 3.42 -8.53 -9.33
CA PHE A 112 3.08 -9.84 -9.87
C PHE A 112 3.28 -10.92 -8.82
N TYR A 113 2.50 -11.99 -8.96
CA TYR A 113 2.59 -13.13 -8.08
C TYR A 113 3.42 -14.25 -8.71
N LEU A 114 4.49 -14.64 -8.02
CA LEU A 114 5.42 -15.68 -8.47
C LEU A 114 5.39 -16.87 -7.50
N HIS A 115 5.14 -18.06 -8.03
CA HIS A 115 5.28 -19.30 -7.27
C HIS A 115 6.74 -19.74 -7.20
N LYS A 116 7.21 -20.18 -6.03
CA LYS A 116 8.53 -20.80 -5.86
C LYS A 116 8.51 -22.33 -5.96
N GLY A 117 7.33 -22.93 -6.09
CA GLY A 117 7.09 -24.36 -6.21
C GLY A 117 5.62 -24.64 -6.50
N LYS A 118 5.19 -25.91 -6.39
CA LYS A 118 3.78 -26.29 -6.61
C LYS A 118 2.85 -25.82 -5.48
N ASP A 119 3.39 -25.53 -4.30
CA ASP A 119 2.63 -25.07 -3.15
C ASP A 119 2.44 -23.55 -3.19
N ARG A 120 1.17 -23.12 -3.20
CA ARG A 120 0.78 -21.69 -3.18
C ARG A 120 1.31 -20.97 -1.94
N ARG A 121 1.53 -21.66 -0.81
CA ARG A 121 2.09 -21.05 0.42
C ARG A 121 3.54 -20.60 0.27
N THR A 122 4.23 -21.09 -0.76
CA THR A 122 5.61 -20.71 -1.06
C THR A 122 5.73 -19.54 -2.04
N GLY A 123 4.60 -19.07 -2.59
CA GLY A 123 4.58 -17.97 -3.53
C GLY A 123 4.97 -16.64 -2.91
N GLN A 124 5.24 -15.66 -3.75
CA GLN A 124 5.70 -14.33 -3.35
C GLN A 124 5.12 -13.26 -4.26
N VAL A 125 4.62 -12.19 -3.65
CA VAL A 125 4.32 -10.95 -4.37
C VAL A 125 5.63 -10.21 -4.60
N ARG A 126 5.91 -9.89 -5.86
CA ARG A 126 7.11 -9.20 -6.27
C ARG A 126 6.77 -7.96 -7.07
N THR A 127 7.70 -7.02 -7.05
CA THR A 127 7.64 -5.79 -7.84
C THR A 127 9.03 -5.45 -8.35
N ASN A 128 9.10 -4.57 -9.33
CA ASN A 128 10.33 -3.97 -9.80
C ASN A 128 10.54 -2.66 -9.03
N ALA A 129 11.69 -2.51 -8.36
CA ALA A 129 12.05 -1.32 -7.61
C ALA A 129 13.52 -0.93 -7.92
N PRO A 130 13.86 0.35 -8.09
CA PRO A 130 13.28 1.38 -8.97
C PRO A 130 13.85 1.34 -10.40
N MET A 131 13.10 1.93 -11.36
CA MET A 131 13.61 2.47 -12.64
C MET A 131 14.18 3.89 -12.42
N ARG A 132 15.14 4.05 -11.51
CA ARG A 132 15.92 5.29 -11.37
C ARG A 132 17.40 4.95 -11.54
N SER A 133 17.93 5.35 -12.69
CA SER A 133 19.25 5.01 -13.24
C SER A 133 19.36 3.58 -13.77
N THR A 134 20.13 3.46 -14.84
CA THR A 134 20.61 2.34 -15.67
C THR A 134 21.03 1.03 -14.96
N THR A 135 20.42 0.65 -13.84
CA THR A 135 20.74 -0.58 -13.12
C THR A 135 19.70 -1.66 -13.36
N THR A 136 20.21 -2.85 -13.64
CA THR A 136 19.49 -4.11 -13.90
C THR A 136 18.24 -4.29 -13.05
N ASN A 137 17.11 -4.62 -13.70
CA ASN A 137 15.84 -5.06 -13.11
C ASN A 137 16.06 -6.06 -11.96
N LYS A 138 16.15 -5.58 -10.71
CA LYS A 138 16.17 -6.46 -9.53
C LYS A 138 14.75 -6.58 -9.01
N ASN A 139 14.04 -7.61 -9.47
CA ASN A 139 12.75 -8.00 -8.93
C ASN A 139 12.89 -8.21 -7.41
N THR A 140 12.16 -7.45 -6.60
CA THR A 140 12.19 -7.56 -5.14
C THR A 140 10.88 -8.09 -4.61
N THR A 141 10.91 -8.77 -3.47
CA THR A 141 9.71 -9.29 -2.81
C THR A 141 9.08 -8.17 -1.99
N VAL A 142 7.78 -7.91 -2.17
CA VAL A 142 7.08 -6.82 -1.47
C VAL A 142 7.10 -7.00 0.05
N ALA A 143 6.88 -8.23 0.54
CA ALA A 143 6.99 -8.55 1.97
C ALA A 143 8.35 -8.16 2.57
N ARG A 144 9.45 -8.28 1.81
CA ARG A 144 10.79 -7.86 2.25
C ARG A 144 10.93 -6.34 2.34
N LEU A 145 10.29 -5.60 1.44
CA LEU A 145 10.27 -4.14 1.50
C LEU A 145 9.51 -3.65 2.73
N ILE A 146 8.37 -4.27 3.03
CA ILE A 146 7.52 -3.93 4.18
C ILE A 146 8.30 -4.02 5.50
N VAL A 147 9.05 -5.10 5.69
CA VAL A 147 9.85 -5.32 6.91
C VAL A 147 11.28 -4.79 6.81
N ASN A 148 11.63 -4.07 5.74
CA ASN A 148 12.97 -3.56 5.47
C ASN A 148 14.08 -4.64 5.62
N ALA A 149 13.86 -5.81 5.02
CA ALA A 149 14.75 -6.95 5.13
C ALA A 149 16.11 -6.67 4.45
N LYS A 150 17.21 -6.93 5.17
CA LYS A 150 18.57 -6.89 4.65
C LYS A 150 18.85 -8.04 3.66
N ALA A 151 19.99 -7.99 2.99
CA ALA A 151 20.47 -9.12 2.18
C ALA A 151 20.56 -10.39 3.03
N GLY A 152 20.14 -11.54 2.46
CA GLY A 152 20.07 -12.82 3.17
C GLY A 152 18.85 -12.99 4.09
N GLN A 153 18.18 -11.92 4.50
CA GLN A 153 16.98 -12.01 5.35
C GLN A 153 15.73 -12.34 4.53
N GLN A 154 14.88 -13.20 5.10
CA GLN A 154 13.62 -13.64 4.50
C GLN A 154 12.44 -13.03 5.25
N ALA A 155 11.39 -12.67 4.52
CA ALA A 155 10.10 -12.26 5.10
C ALA A 155 9.06 -13.38 4.90
N ARG A 156 8.14 -13.49 5.85
CA ARG A 156 7.07 -14.50 5.91
C ARG A 156 5.75 -13.83 6.30
N THR A 157 4.66 -14.55 6.09
CA THR A 157 3.31 -14.17 6.53
C THR A 157 2.84 -15.12 7.62
N LEU A 158 2.17 -14.60 8.66
CA LEU A 158 1.69 -15.40 9.79
C LEU A 158 0.60 -16.39 9.36
N ASP A 159 -0.32 -15.94 8.52
CA ASP A 159 -1.43 -16.75 7.99
C ASP A 159 -1.02 -17.71 6.86
N GLY A 160 0.24 -17.69 6.42
CA GLY A 160 0.73 -18.47 5.29
C GLY A 160 0.17 -18.03 3.92
N ASN A 161 -0.56 -16.92 3.85
CA ASN A 161 -1.07 -16.34 2.61
C ASN A 161 -0.11 -15.24 2.12
N PRO A 162 0.66 -15.46 1.04
CA PRO A 162 1.64 -14.49 0.56
C PRO A 162 1.02 -13.23 -0.07
N MET A 163 -0.30 -13.19 -0.25
CA MET A 163 -1.03 -12.04 -0.77
C MET A 163 -1.58 -11.13 0.33
N ASN A 164 -1.64 -11.61 1.58
CA ASN A 164 -1.96 -10.77 2.73
C ASN A 164 -0.68 -10.08 3.21
N LEU A 165 -0.45 -8.88 2.69
CA LEU A 165 0.74 -8.07 2.95
C LEU A 165 0.50 -7.01 4.01
N ARG A 166 -0.52 -7.19 4.84
CA ARG A 166 -0.79 -6.30 5.97
C ARG A 166 0.40 -6.31 6.92
N SER A 167 0.77 -5.16 7.43
CA SER A 167 1.90 -4.94 8.33
C SER A 167 1.86 -5.85 9.56
N GLY A 168 0.68 -6.08 10.12
CA GLY A 168 0.45 -7.04 11.23
C GLY A 168 0.57 -8.51 10.83
N ASN A 169 0.62 -8.86 9.54
CA ASN A 169 0.76 -10.24 9.06
C ASN A 169 2.19 -10.56 8.59
N VAL A 170 2.99 -9.54 8.21
CA VAL A 170 4.33 -9.73 7.64
C VAL A 170 5.42 -9.60 8.71
N TYR A 171 6.33 -10.58 8.76
CA TYR A 171 7.45 -10.62 9.72
C TYR A 171 8.75 -11.12 9.08
N LEU A 172 9.87 -10.94 9.78
CA LEU A 172 11.19 -11.45 9.36
C LEU A 172 11.40 -12.88 9.89
N ASN A 173 11.84 -13.80 9.04
CA ASN A 173 12.16 -15.16 9.50
C ASN A 173 13.25 -15.13 10.59
N GLY A 174 12.99 -15.76 11.73
CA GLY A 174 13.84 -15.67 12.94
C GLY A 174 13.54 -14.50 13.88
N ASN A 175 12.57 -13.64 13.55
CA ASN A 175 12.02 -12.60 14.42
C ASN A 175 10.52 -12.43 14.13
N THR A 176 9.68 -13.07 14.95
CA THR A 176 8.23 -13.14 14.75
C THR A 176 7.51 -11.84 15.09
N ASP A 177 8.19 -10.83 15.63
CA ASP A 177 7.58 -9.52 15.81
C ASP A 177 7.26 -8.94 14.43
N THR A 178 5.98 -8.72 14.20
CA THR A 178 5.45 -8.14 12.97
C THR A 178 5.90 -6.68 12.85
N CYS A 179 5.72 -6.10 11.67
CA CYS A 179 6.18 -4.71 11.45
C CYS A 179 5.24 -3.64 12.02
N GLU A 180 4.25 -4.02 12.83
CA GLU A 180 3.45 -3.07 13.59
C GLU A 180 4.38 -2.19 14.45
N GLY A 181 4.51 -0.92 14.10
CA GLY A 181 5.43 0.03 14.73
C GLY A 181 6.91 -0.02 14.27
N ARG A 182 7.34 -0.96 13.42
CA ARG A 182 8.70 -0.98 12.85
C ARG A 182 8.74 -0.17 11.55
N VAL A 183 8.73 1.13 11.72
CA VAL A 183 8.85 2.11 10.64
C VAL A 183 10.29 2.09 10.13
N GLY A 184 10.56 1.28 9.11
CA GLY A 184 11.80 1.33 8.37
C GLY A 184 11.93 2.70 7.69
N ARG A 185 12.67 3.62 8.33
CA ARG A 185 13.25 4.88 7.82
C ARG A 185 12.80 5.31 6.41
N ALA A 186 11.53 5.65 6.24
CA ALA A 186 11.19 6.77 5.38
C ALA A 186 11.46 8.02 6.24
N LYS A 187 12.17 9.01 5.68
CA LYS A 187 12.32 10.34 6.32
C LYS A 187 10.98 11.08 6.31
N THR A 188 9.96 10.54 6.97
CA THR A 188 8.70 11.20 7.33
C THR A 188 7.86 10.28 8.22
N ASP A 189 8.18 10.32 9.51
CA ASP A 189 7.21 10.69 10.54
C ASP A 189 5.91 9.87 10.70
N SER A 190 6.04 8.58 11.00
CA SER A 190 4.92 7.79 11.53
C SER A 190 4.44 8.27 12.91
N ALA A 191 5.28 8.98 13.65
CA ALA A 191 4.88 9.63 14.89
C ALA A 191 3.95 10.83 14.62
N ALA A 192 4.19 11.61 13.55
CA ALA A 192 3.25 12.62 13.08
C ALA A 192 1.96 12.01 12.50
N LEU A 193 2.01 10.85 11.85
CA LEU A 193 0.81 10.17 11.37
C LEU A 193 -0.09 9.70 12.53
N LEU A 194 0.49 9.11 13.58
CA LEU A 194 -0.24 8.71 14.79
C LEU A 194 -0.80 9.92 15.56
N LYS A 195 -0.03 11.02 15.65
CA LYS A 195 -0.53 12.29 16.21
C LYS A 195 -1.65 12.89 15.35
N GLY A 196 -1.55 12.80 14.03
CA GLY A 196 -2.59 13.22 13.08
C GLY A 196 -3.88 12.41 13.23
N GLN A 197 -3.77 11.09 13.43
CA GLN A 197 -4.93 10.22 13.69
C GLN A 197 -5.60 10.50 15.04
N LEU A 198 -4.83 10.79 16.10
CA LEU A 198 -5.36 11.24 17.39
C LEU A 198 -6.04 12.61 17.30
N ALA A 199 -5.46 13.54 16.55
CA ALA A 199 -6.05 14.86 16.30
C ALA A 199 -7.33 14.77 15.45
N LEU A 200 -7.37 13.89 14.45
CA LEU A 200 -8.56 13.59 13.66
C LEU A 200 -9.66 12.98 14.54
N ARG A 201 -9.30 12.08 15.46
CA ARG A 201 -10.23 11.48 16.44
C ARG A 201 -10.82 12.53 17.37
N GLN A 202 -10.02 13.48 17.87
CA GLN A 202 -10.51 14.60 18.69
C GLN A 202 -11.37 15.57 17.88
N LYS A 203 -11.05 15.82 16.61
CA LYS A 203 -11.84 16.69 15.74
C LYS A 203 -13.20 16.09 15.38
N LEU A 204 -13.26 14.77 15.18
CA LEU A 204 -14.51 14.04 14.93
C LEU A 204 -15.35 13.82 16.20
N ALA A 205 -14.71 13.66 17.35
CA ALA A 205 -15.40 13.60 18.65
C ALA A 205 -15.91 14.98 19.10
N GLY A 206 -15.16 16.06 18.81
CA GLY A 206 -15.53 17.45 19.13
C GLY A 206 -16.62 18.04 18.22
N SER A 207 -16.95 17.40 17.09
CA SER A 207 -18.05 17.80 16.20
C SER A 207 -19.44 17.29 16.64
N GLY A 208 -19.60 16.85 17.89
CA GLY A 208 -20.91 16.55 18.47
C GLY A 208 -21.50 15.17 18.11
N PHE A 209 -20.69 14.22 17.66
CA PHE A 209 -21.11 12.81 17.60
C PHE A 209 -20.75 12.10 18.90
N GLY A 210 -21.54 12.38 19.94
CA GLY A 210 -21.59 11.55 21.12
C GLY A 210 -22.09 10.17 20.72
N PHE A 211 -21.25 9.14 20.89
CA PHE A 211 -21.77 7.81 21.15
C PHE A 211 -22.21 7.82 22.61
N ASP A 212 -23.47 8.18 22.87
CA ASP A 212 -24.10 7.85 24.13
C ASP A 212 -24.17 6.32 24.20
N GLY A 213 -23.18 5.76 24.89
CA GLY A 213 -23.29 4.44 25.47
C GLY A 213 -24.45 4.50 26.46
N GLY A 214 -25.53 3.80 26.12
CA GLY A 214 -26.60 3.54 27.07
C GLY A 214 -26.01 2.84 28.29
N GLU A 215 -25.91 3.57 29.39
CA GLU A 215 -25.88 2.98 30.71
C GLU A 215 -27.30 2.62 31.10
N ALA A 216 -27.45 1.37 31.52
CA ALA A 216 -28.65 0.81 32.09
C ALA A 216 -29.00 1.50 33.42
N GLN A 217 -30.25 1.95 33.54
CA GLN A 217 -31.23 1.49 34.53
C GLN A 217 -32.61 2.06 34.21
#